data_AF-A0A2G2MTI2-F1
#
_entry.id   AF-A0A2G2MTI2-F1
#
_cell.length_a   1.000
_cell.length_b   1.000
_cell.length_c   1.000
_cell.angle_alpha   90.00
_cell.angle_beta   90.00
_cell.angle_gamma   90.00
#
_symmetry.space_group_name_H-M   'P 1'
#
loop_
_entity.id
_entity.type
_entity.pdbx_description
1 polymer ?
#
loop_
_entity_poly.entity_id
_entity_poly.type
_entity_poly.pdbx_seq_one_letter_code
_entity_poly.pdbx_strand_id
1 'polypeptide(L)'
;MDRDDSAYLDIPGVGDKETYSVAEKKLIMHRLNEERRIHQRVQEKLDRKIEAYTEEEKQQVLHLLNEQRLSIQKREEIKKKRIEKKEKYTFNHREFYKFTKMEREYYIEVKECDRLTSRPVILTLYYKTFEEFKKKDVLIKTELYSPKFFVSYNPIRVYSKQYSLEDEKKK
;
A
#
# COMPACT_ATOMS: atom_id res chain seq x y z
N MET A 1 -0.61 16.89 -13.43
CA MET A 1 0.44 16.31 -14.29
C MET A 1 0.52 14.85 -13.96
N ASP A 2 0.01 14.03 -14.87
CA ASP A 2 0.07 12.58 -14.82
C ASP A 2 1.53 12.16 -14.98
N ARG A 3 2.10 11.49 -13.98
CA ARG A 3 3.33 10.74 -14.15
C ARG A 3 2.95 9.28 -14.20
N ASP A 4 3.24 8.71 -15.36
CA ASP A 4 3.04 7.34 -15.77
C ASP A 4 3.46 6.33 -14.69
N ASP A 5 2.69 5.25 -14.58
CA ASP A 5 2.98 4.11 -13.70
C ASP A 5 4.29 3.37 -14.11
N SER A 6 4.90 3.72 -15.25
CA SER A 6 6.15 3.16 -15.76
C SER A 6 7.43 3.66 -15.06
N ALA A 7 7.34 4.73 -14.26
CA ALA A 7 8.51 5.35 -13.62
C ALA A 7 9.25 4.46 -12.59
N TYR A 8 8.79 3.24 -12.34
CA TYR A 8 9.39 2.30 -11.39
C TYR A 8 10.30 1.23 -12.04
N LEU A 9 10.37 1.16 -13.37
CA LEU A 9 11.21 0.20 -14.08
C LEU A 9 12.07 0.87 -15.15
N ASP A 10 12.51 2.11 -14.90
CA ASP A 10 13.38 2.82 -15.82
C ASP A 10 14.82 2.28 -15.70
N ILE A 11 15.02 1.07 -16.24
CA ILE A 11 16.33 0.45 -16.35
C ILE A 11 17.03 1.12 -17.54
N PRO A 12 18.16 1.81 -17.35
CA PRO A 12 18.85 2.50 -18.43
C PRO A 12 19.13 1.54 -19.61
N GLY A 13 18.55 1.86 -20.77
CA GLY A 13 18.69 1.08 -22.00
C GLY A 13 17.60 0.01 -22.26
N VAL A 14 16.58 -0.09 -21.42
CA VAL A 14 15.41 -0.95 -21.65
C VAL A 14 14.18 -0.05 -21.77
N GLY A 15 13.74 0.24 -23.01
CA GLY A 15 12.54 1.05 -23.23
C GLY A 15 11.26 0.32 -22.80
N ASP A 16 10.20 1.09 -22.54
CA ASP A 16 8.88 0.58 -22.17
C ASP A 16 8.29 -0.28 -23.32
N LYS A 17 8.38 -1.61 -23.17
CA LYS A 17 7.77 -2.58 -24.08
C LYS A 17 6.71 -3.40 -23.33
N GLU A 18 5.56 -3.62 -23.96
CA GLU A 18 4.51 -4.49 -23.41
C GLU A 18 4.96 -5.96 -23.29
N THR A 19 5.91 -6.39 -24.14
CA THR A 19 6.47 -7.75 -24.12
C THR A 19 7.98 -7.74 -24.28
N TYR A 20 8.66 -8.37 -23.30
CA TYR A 20 10.11 -8.59 -23.31
C TYR A 20 10.46 -10.00 -23.79
N SER A 21 11.53 -10.10 -24.57
CA SER A 21 12.15 -11.37 -24.96
C SER A 21 12.69 -12.13 -23.73
N VAL A 22 12.85 -13.46 -23.84
CA VAL A 22 13.43 -14.29 -22.77
C VAL A 22 14.83 -13.82 -22.38
N ALA A 23 15.64 -13.34 -23.34
CA ALA A 23 16.97 -12.81 -23.08
C ALA A 23 16.90 -11.44 -22.37
N GLU A 24 16.00 -10.55 -22.79
CA GLU A 24 15.77 -9.26 -22.14
C GLU A 24 15.28 -9.45 -20.69
N LYS A 25 14.35 -10.38 -20.46
CA LYS A 25 13.87 -10.73 -19.11
C LYS A 25 14.99 -11.22 -18.20
N LYS A 26 15.93 -12.03 -18.72
CA LYS A 26 17.10 -12.49 -17.96
C LYS A 26 18.04 -11.34 -17.61
N LEU A 27 18.27 -10.42 -18.55
CA LEU A 27 19.10 -9.23 -18.32
C LEU A 27 18.48 -8.30 -17.27
N ILE A 28 17.18 -8.03 -17.37
CA ILE A 28 16.40 -7.27 -16.40
C ILE A 28 16.51 -7.91 -15.01
N MET A 29 16.28 -9.22 -14.93
CA MET A 29 16.34 -9.95 -13.66
C MET A 29 17.75 -9.92 -13.05
N HIS A 30 18.80 -10.00 -13.87
CA HIS A 30 20.18 -9.90 -13.40
C HIS A 30 20.46 -8.53 -12.76
N ARG A 31 20.13 -7.45 -13.47
CA ARG A 31 20.31 -6.08 -12.98
C ARG A 31 19.54 -5.82 -11.68
N LEU A 32 18.27 -6.21 -11.64
CA LEU A 32 17.44 -6.08 -10.44
C LEU A 32 18.00 -6.86 -9.24
N ASN A 33 18.62 -8.02 -9.49
CA ASN A 33 19.28 -8.80 -8.44
C ASN A 33 20.59 -8.15 -7.97
N GLU A 34 21.36 -7.54 -8.87
CA GLU A 34 22.57 -6.79 -8.53
C GLU A 34 22.25 -5.56 -7.68
N GLU A 35 21.26 -4.76 -8.11
CA GLU A 35 20.75 -3.63 -7.34
C GLU A 35 20.28 -4.08 -5.96
N ARG A 36 19.49 -5.16 -5.88
CA ARG A 36 19.04 -5.73 -4.60
C ARG A 36 20.21 -6.10 -3.68
N ARG A 37 21.28 -6.67 -4.23
CA ARG A 37 22.49 -7.02 -3.45
C ARG A 37 23.23 -5.78 -2.95
N ILE A 38 23.33 -4.73 -3.76
CA ILE A 38 23.93 -3.46 -3.37
C ILE A 38 23.12 -2.84 -2.22
N HIS A 39 21.80 -2.75 -2.37
CA HIS A 39 20.91 -2.24 -1.32
C HIS A 39 21.05 -3.00 0.01
N GLN A 40 21.11 -4.34 -0.04
CA GLN A 40 21.32 -5.16 1.16
C GLN A 40 22.64 -4.84 1.85
N ARG A 41 23.74 -4.73 1.09
CA ARG A 41 25.06 -4.39 1.64
C ARG A 41 25.07 -3.00 2.27
N VAL A 42 24.46 -2.02 1.62
CA VAL A 42 24.43 -0.65 2.16
C VAL A 42 23.55 -0.58 3.41
N GLN A 43 22.42 -1.29 3.44
CA GLN A 43 21.56 -1.38 4.63
C GLN A 43 22.28 -2.04 5.81
N GLU A 44 22.99 -3.15 5.58
CA GLU A 44 23.80 -3.80 6.63
C GLU A 44 24.92 -2.89 7.15
N LYS A 45 25.54 -2.08 6.28
CA LYS A 45 26.55 -1.10 6.68
C LYS A 45 25.97 0.05 7.51
N LEU A 46 24.79 0.55 7.13
CA LEU A 46 24.03 1.55 7.90
C LEU A 46 23.69 1.04 9.29
N ASP A 47 23.18 -0.20 9.38
CA ASP A 47 22.80 -0.82 10.65
C ASP A 47 24.01 -1.06 11.56
N ARG A 48 25.20 -1.31 10.98
CA ARG A 48 26.48 -1.47 11.68
C ARG A 48 27.14 -0.16 12.10
N LYS A 49 26.57 1.02 11.77
CA LYS A 49 27.11 2.35 12.11
C LYS A 49 28.61 2.50 11.81
N ILE A 50 29.00 2.25 10.56
CA ILE A 50 30.39 2.46 10.13
C ILE A 50 30.75 3.96 10.23
N GLU A 51 31.88 4.27 10.87
CA GLU A 51 32.30 5.64 11.21
C GLU A 51 32.78 6.47 10.00
N ALA A 52 33.18 5.82 8.90
CA ALA A 52 33.67 6.48 7.69
C ALA A 52 33.06 5.87 6.44
N TYR A 53 32.39 6.70 5.64
CA TYR A 53 31.87 6.37 4.32
C TYR A 53 32.75 7.03 3.24
N THR A 54 33.01 6.32 2.15
CA THR A 54 33.58 6.93 0.94
C THR A 54 32.56 7.86 0.27
N GLU A 55 32.98 8.76 -0.63
CA GLU A 55 32.04 9.65 -1.33
C GLU A 55 30.99 8.89 -2.15
N GLU A 56 31.38 7.80 -2.80
CA GLU A 56 30.46 6.93 -3.54
C GLU A 56 29.45 6.25 -2.62
N GLU A 57 29.90 5.77 -1.45
CA GLU A 57 29.00 5.18 -0.45
C GLU A 57 28.03 6.22 0.12
N LYS A 58 28.49 7.46 0.33
CA LYS A 58 27.60 8.57 0.76
C LYS A 58 26.50 8.82 -0.27
N GLN A 59 26.82 8.81 -1.56
CA GLN A 59 25.83 8.97 -2.62
C GLN A 59 24.83 7.81 -2.62
N GLN A 60 25.29 6.57 -2.48
CA GLN A 60 24.42 5.39 -2.39
C GLN A 60 23.50 5.44 -1.17
N VAL A 61 24.03 5.81 -0.01
CA VAL A 61 23.25 6.00 1.22
C VAL A 61 22.22 7.12 1.06
N LEU A 62 22.61 8.27 0.48
CA LEU A 62 21.70 9.38 0.25
C LEU A 62 20.56 9.00 -0.71
N HIS A 63 20.87 8.24 -1.77
CA HIS A 63 19.87 7.71 -2.69
C HIS A 63 18.85 6.83 -1.96
N LEU A 64 19.34 5.87 -1.16
CA LEU A 64 18.54 4.98 -0.34
C LEU A 64 17.61 5.74 0.62
N LEU A 65 18.13 6.75 1.32
CA LEU A 65 17.34 7.56 2.24
C LEU A 65 16.26 8.37 1.50
N ASN A 66 16.58 8.89 0.32
CA ASN A 66 15.61 9.58 -0.53
C ASN A 66 14.51 8.63 -1.03
N GLU A 67 14.86 7.41 -1.46
CA GLU A 67 13.87 6.41 -1.85
C GLU A 67 12.94 6.03 -0.68
N GLN A 68 13.52 5.81 0.51
CA GLN A 68 12.74 5.55 1.73
C GLN A 68 11.78 6.70 2.01
N ARG A 69 12.27 7.95 1.97
CA ARG A 69 11.44 9.15 2.17
C ARG A 69 10.30 9.24 1.15
N LEU A 70 10.58 9.06 -0.15
CA LEU A 70 9.58 9.07 -1.20
C LEU A 70 8.53 7.97 -1.00
N SER A 71 8.95 6.78 -0.57
CA SER A 71 8.05 5.67 -0.30
C SER A 71 7.07 5.97 0.84
N ILE A 72 7.54 6.65 1.89
CA ILE A 72 6.71 7.06 3.04
C ILE A 72 5.70 8.12 2.60
N GLN A 73 6.16 9.13 1.85
CA GLN A 73 5.27 10.18 1.33
C GLN A 73 4.15 9.59 0.46
N LYS A 74 4.48 8.69 -0.47
CA LYS A 74 3.48 8.01 -1.30
C LYS A 74 2.47 7.20 -0.48
N ARG A 75 2.93 6.53 0.59
CA ARG A 75 2.03 5.80 1.51
C ARG A 75 1.03 6.73 2.18
N GLU A 76 1.49 7.87 2.67
CA GLU A 76 0.65 8.86 3.31
C GLU A 76 -0.35 9.47 2.32
N GLU A 77 0.10 9.83 1.12
CA GLU A 77 -0.77 10.36 0.06
C GLU A 77 -1.88 9.37 -0.30
N ILE A 78 -1.54 8.08 -0.45
CA ILE A 78 -2.52 7.07 -0.81
C ILE A 78 -3.45 6.76 0.37
N LYS A 79 -2.92 6.69 1.61
CA LYS A 79 -3.75 6.57 2.81
C LYS A 79 -4.76 7.73 2.87
N LYS A 80 -4.30 8.96 2.58
CA LYS A 80 -5.18 10.13 2.48
C LYS A 80 -6.23 9.95 1.39
N LYS A 81 -5.86 9.59 0.16
CA LYS A 81 -6.82 9.30 -0.94
C LYS A 81 -7.87 8.25 -0.59
N ARG A 82 -7.56 7.28 0.28
CA ARG A 82 -8.52 6.25 0.72
C ARG A 82 -9.59 6.76 1.68
N ILE A 83 -9.26 7.75 2.50
CA ILE A 83 -10.05 8.18 3.65
C ILE A 83 -10.61 9.60 3.46
N GLU A 84 -9.97 10.42 2.65
CA GLU A 84 -10.36 11.79 2.34
C GLU A 84 -11.68 11.81 1.55
N LYS A 85 -12.57 12.75 1.91
CA LYS A 85 -13.89 12.96 1.29
C LYS A 85 -14.77 11.71 1.29
N LYS A 86 -14.73 10.95 2.38
CA LYS A 86 -15.60 9.78 2.60
C LYS A 86 -16.74 10.12 3.54
N GLU A 87 -17.91 9.56 3.26
CA GLU A 87 -19.11 9.80 4.07
C GLU A 87 -18.93 9.18 5.46
N LYS A 88 -19.09 10.01 6.50
CA LYS A 88 -18.99 9.59 7.90
C LYS A 88 -20.38 9.32 8.47
N TYR A 89 -20.56 8.13 9.03
CA TYR A 89 -21.77 7.71 9.73
C TYR A 89 -21.53 7.68 11.24
N THR A 90 -22.45 8.22 12.02
CA THR A 90 -22.38 8.19 13.48
C THR A 90 -23.39 7.20 14.05
N PHE A 91 -22.90 6.19 14.79
CA PHE A 91 -23.74 5.25 15.52
C PHE A 91 -23.25 5.15 16.96
N ASN A 92 -24.14 5.33 17.95
CA ASN A 92 -23.82 5.22 19.38
C ASN A 92 -22.50 5.91 19.79
N HIS A 93 -22.33 7.17 19.38
CA HIS A 93 -21.13 7.99 19.63
C HIS A 93 -19.82 7.50 18.98
N ARG A 94 -19.90 6.56 18.03
CA ARG A 94 -18.76 6.10 17.22
C ARG A 94 -18.94 6.53 15.77
N GLU A 95 -17.83 6.84 15.11
CA GLU A 95 -17.79 7.20 13.70
C GLU A 95 -17.40 6.01 12.84
N PHE A 96 -18.07 5.85 11.70
CA PHE A 96 -17.85 4.75 10.76
C PHE A 96 -17.80 5.25 9.32
N TYR A 97 -17.04 4.54 8.49
CA TYR A 97 -17.12 4.61 7.04
C TYR A 97 -17.86 3.40 6.49
N LYS A 98 -18.63 3.57 5.42
CA LYS A 98 -19.34 2.50 4.73
C LYS A 98 -18.58 2.01 3.52
N PHE A 99 -18.53 0.70 3.30
CA PHE A 99 -18.00 0.10 2.08
C PHE A 99 -19.04 0.09 0.95
N THR A 100 -18.58 0.42 -0.25
CA THR A 100 -19.37 0.32 -1.49
C THR A 100 -19.19 -1.05 -2.13
N LYS A 101 -20.25 -1.54 -2.79
CA LYS A 101 -20.23 -2.77 -3.62
C LYS A 101 -19.88 -4.06 -2.86
N MET A 102 -20.04 -4.10 -1.54
CA MET A 102 -20.05 -5.35 -0.78
C MET A 102 -21.44 -6.00 -0.82
N GLU A 103 -21.53 -7.30 -0.53
CA GLU A 103 -22.79 -8.05 -0.51
C GLU A 103 -23.79 -7.54 0.54
N ARG A 104 -23.27 -6.91 1.60
CA ARG A 104 -24.05 -6.24 2.65
C ARG A 104 -23.46 -4.87 2.91
N GLU A 105 -24.23 -4.03 3.59
CA GLU A 105 -23.74 -2.75 4.11
C GLU A 105 -22.79 -2.99 5.27
N TYR A 106 -21.50 -3.07 4.95
CA TYR A 106 -20.44 -3.16 5.93
C TYR A 106 -19.86 -1.79 6.25
N TYR A 107 -19.52 -1.62 7.52
CA TYR A 107 -18.99 -0.41 8.11
C TYR A 107 -17.65 -0.72 8.79
N ILE A 108 -16.72 0.22 8.74
CA ILE A 108 -15.46 0.19 9.47
C ILE A 108 -15.37 1.41 10.37
N GLU A 109 -14.95 1.22 11.62
CA GLU A 109 -14.77 2.33 12.55
C GLU A 109 -13.61 3.22 12.09
N VAL A 110 -13.78 4.54 12.14
CA VAL A 110 -12.75 5.51 11.67
C VAL A 110 -11.41 5.29 12.36
N LYS A 111 -11.44 4.95 13.66
CA LYS A 111 -10.23 4.65 14.45
C LYS A 111 -9.47 3.42 13.96
N GLU A 112 -10.16 2.42 13.42
CA GLU A 112 -9.55 1.20 12.89
C GLU A 112 -8.81 1.45 11.56
N CYS A 113 -9.16 2.53 10.84
CA CYS A 113 -8.45 2.90 9.61
C CYS A 113 -6.99 3.30 9.86
N ASP A 114 -6.63 3.70 11.09
CA ASP A 114 -5.23 4.02 11.42
C ASP A 114 -4.35 2.79 11.58
N ARG A 115 -4.94 1.62 11.85
CA ARG A 115 -4.24 0.35 11.91
C ARG A 115 -3.89 -0.19 10.53
N LEU A 116 -4.44 0.38 9.46
CA LEU A 116 -4.14 -0.01 8.09
C LEU A 116 -2.74 0.47 7.70
N THR A 117 -1.83 -0.48 7.66
CA THR A 117 -0.44 -0.30 7.24
C THR A 117 -0.19 -1.03 5.92
N SER A 118 1.08 -1.14 5.53
CA SER A 118 1.46 -1.95 4.37
C SER A 118 1.29 -3.46 4.59
N ARG A 119 1.19 -3.92 5.84
CA ARG A 119 0.97 -5.34 6.14
C ARG A 119 -0.53 -5.63 6.18
N PRO A 120 -0.97 -6.84 5.76
CA PRO A 120 -2.35 -7.28 5.99
C PRO A 120 -2.67 -7.28 7.49
N VAL A 121 -3.84 -6.76 7.85
CA VAL A 121 -4.31 -6.67 9.25
C VAL A 121 -5.72 -7.25 9.35
N ILE A 122 -5.98 -7.97 10.43
CA ILE A 122 -7.34 -8.44 10.76
C ILE A 122 -8.08 -7.28 11.43
N LEU A 123 -9.18 -6.85 10.81
CA LEU A 123 -10.04 -5.77 11.28
C LEU A 123 -11.48 -6.25 11.41
N THR A 124 -12.21 -5.67 12.35
CA THR A 124 -13.61 -5.97 12.57
C THR A 124 -14.47 -5.03 11.72
N LEU A 125 -15.25 -5.61 10.80
CA LEU A 125 -16.31 -4.91 10.10
C LEU A 125 -17.64 -5.10 10.83
N TYR A 126 -18.46 -4.07 10.77
CA TYR A 126 -19.79 -4.04 11.35
C TYR A 126 -20.82 -4.10 10.23
N TYR A 127 -21.90 -4.84 10.40
CA TYR A 127 -23.03 -4.79 9.47
C TYR A 127 -24.33 -4.76 10.26
N LYS A 128 -25.30 -4.03 9.73
CA LYS A 128 -26.61 -3.87 10.37
C LYS A 128 -27.49 -5.07 10.05
N THR A 129 -28.09 -5.64 11.08
CA THR A 129 -29.24 -6.56 10.97
C THR A 129 -30.48 -5.89 11.54
N PHE A 130 -31.66 -6.50 11.41
CA PHE A 130 -32.92 -5.90 11.86
C PHE A 130 -32.91 -5.46 13.33
N GLU A 131 -32.19 -6.18 14.19
CA GLU A 131 -32.16 -5.92 15.63
C GLU A 131 -30.82 -5.34 16.12
N GLU A 132 -29.68 -5.71 15.52
CA GLU A 132 -28.36 -5.35 16.07
C GLU A 132 -27.25 -5.14 15.01
N PHE A 133 -26.18 -4.47 15.43
CA PHE A 133 -24.90 -4.40 14.71
C PHE A 133 -24.10 -5.68 14.97
N LYS A 134 -24.01 -6.54 13.96
CA LYS A 134 -23.15 -7.72 14.02
C LYS A 134 -21.73 -7.38 13.59
N LYS A 135 -20.77 -8.05 14.24
CA LYS A 135 -19.34 -7.92 13.96
C LYS A 135 -18.87 -9.08 13.09
N LYS A 136 -17.89 -8.82 12.23
CA LYS A 136 -17.21 -9.82 11.42
C LYS A 136 -15.75 -9.45 11.24
N ASP A 137 -14.86 -10.32 11.67
CA ASP A 137 -13.44 -10.13 11.45
C ASP A 137 -13.05 -10.55 10.03
N VAL A 138 -12.28 -9.70 9.38
CA VAL A 138 -11.81 -9.89 8.00
C VAL A 138 -10.35 -9.50 7.89
N LEU A 139 -9.65 -10.08 6.94
CA LEU A 139 -8.28 -9.67 6.61
C LEU A 139 -8.35 -8.55 5.58
N ILE A 140 -7.77 -7.39 5.91
CA ILE A 140 -7.66 -6.25 5.00
C ILE A 140 -6.20 -6.03 4.66
N LYS A 141 -5.90 -5.94 3.37
CA LYS A 141 -4.61 -5.47 2.87
C LYS A 141 -4.80 -4.21 2.02
N THR A 142 -3.76 -3.40 1.94
CA THR A 142 -3.73 -2.19 1.11
C THR A 142 -2.46 -2.16 0.29
N GLU A 143 -2.54 -1.66 -0.95
CA GLU A 143 -1.44 -1.68 -1.91
C GLU A 143 -0.95 -0.26 -2.23
N LEU A 144 0.35 -0.08 -2.45
CA LEU A 144 0.99 1.22 -2.73
C LEU A 144 0.61 1.86 -4.06
N TYR A 145 -0.14 1.18 -4.90
CA TYR A 145 -0.56 1.65 -6.22
C TYR A 145 -2.09 1.70 -6.34
N SER A 146 -2.82 1.38 -5.26
CA SER A 146 -4.28 1.33 -5.30
C SER A 146 -4.92 2.06 -4.13
N PRO A 147 -5.88 2.97 -4.38
CA PRO A 147 -6.70 3.58 -3.35
C PRO A 147 -7.84 2.64 -2.88
N LYS A 148 -7.81 1.35 -3.25
CA LYS A 148 -8.82 0.38 -2.82
C LYS A 148 -8.35 -0.45 -1.62
N PHE A 149 -9.31 -0.99 -0.89
CA PHE A 149 -9.10 -1.98 0.15
C PHE A 149 -9.27 -3.37 -0.45
N PHE A 150 -8.35 -4.27 -0.15
CA PHE A 150 -8.43 -5.65 -0.56
C PHE A 150 -8.85 -6.47 0.66
N VAL A 151 -10.12 -6.89 0.66
CA VAL A 151 -10.74 -7.54 1.81
C VAL A 151 -10.92 -9.02 1.52
N SER A 152 -10.50 -9.85 2.47
CA SER A 152 -10.76 -11.28 2.49
C SER A 152 -11.60 -11.63 3.70
N TYR A 153 -12.75 -12.27 3.47
CA TYR A 153 -13.65 -12.70 4.55
C TYR A 153 -13.12 -13.88 5.35
N ASN A 154 -12.11 -14.58 4.84
CA ASN A 154 -11.45 -15.67 5.55
C ASN A 154 -9.98 -15.26 5.81
N PRO A 155 -9.57 -15.08 7.07
CA PRO A 155 -8.20 -14.67 7.37
C PRO A 155 -7.14 -15.71 7.01
N ILE A 156 -7.53 -16.97 6.77
CA ILE A 156 -6.65 -18.09 6.42
C ILE A 156 -6.58 -18.29 4.89
N ARG A 157 -7.70 -18.14 4.17
CA ARG A 157 -7.77 -18.31 2.70
C ARG A 157 -7.79 -16.95 2.01
N VAL A 158 -6.64 -16.50 1.51
CA VAL A 158 -6.41 -15.14 1.00
C VAL A 158 -6.97 -14.92 -0.42
N TYR A 159 -8.28 -15.09 -0.59
CA TYR A 159 -8.98 -14.54 -1.76
C TYR A 159 -9.44 -13.13 -1.41
N SER A 160 -8.80 -12.14 -2.00
CA SER A 160 -9.09 -10.73 -1.71
C SER A 160 -9.95 -10.12 -2.82
N LYS A 161 -11.08 -9.51 -2.44
CA LYS A 161 -11.88 -8.68 -3.36
C LYS A 161 -11.59 -7.20 -3.10
N GLN A 162 -11.63 -6.40 -4.15
CA GLN A 162 -11.37 -4.96 -4.08
C GLN A 162 -12.64 -4.20 -3.72
N TYR A 163 -12.54 -3.32 -2.72
CA TYR A 163 -13.64 -2.47 -2.27
C TYR A 163 -13.16 -1.04 -2.00
N SER A 164 -14.09 -0.09 -2.02
CA SER A 164 -13.84 1.32 -1.73
C SER A 164 -14.84 1.83 -0.69
N LEU A 165 -14.44 2.82 0.08
CA LEU A 165 -15.36 3.52 0.97
C LEU A 165 -16.27 4.47 0.17
N GLU A 166 -17.48 4.67 0.66
CA GLU A 166 -18.48 5.57 0.07
C GLU A 166 -17.97 7.01 0.08
N ASP A 167 -18.02 7.64 -1.09
CA ASP A 167 -17.63 9.04 -1.27
C ASP A 167 -18.69 9.96 -0.66
N GLU A 168 -18.24 11.04 -0.04
CA GLU A 168 -19.12 12.10 0.44
C GLU A 168 -19.89 12.70 -0.74
N LYS A 169 -21.23 12.69 -0.65
CA LYS A 169 -22.08 13.29 -1.67
C LYS A 169 -21.79 14.79 -1.73
N LYS A 170 -21.22 15.25 -2.84
CA LYS A 170 -21.12 16.68 -3.13
C LYS A 170 -22.54 17.25 -3.16
N LYS A 171 -22.84 18.14 -2.21
CA LYS A 171 -24.01 19.02 -2.28
C LYS A 171 -23.81 20.07 -3.37
#